data_AF-A0A146KIT4-F1
#
_entry.id   AF-A0A146KIT4-F1
#
_cell.length_a   1.000
_cell.length_b   1.000
_cell.length_c   1.000
_cell.angle_alpha   90.00
_cell.angle_beta   90.00
_cell.angle_gamma   90.00
#
_symmetry.space_group_name_H-M   'P 1'
#
loop_
_entity.id
_entity.type
_entity.pdbx_description
1 polymer ?
#
loop_
_entity_poly.entity_id
_entity_poly.type
_entity_poly.pdbx_seq_one_letter_code
_entity_poly.pdbx_strand_id
1 'polypeptide(L)'
;SFLESPWRSFWSICQVVVMWGVDSSQYIQTRGLYQDSLLFKGHRVENRLFMLITSLDPLIAYTHPSGFVRFSKNKFTKVNTKHQYLNMVTDMDLQYKSKNPDKWITSSGFKANISSRSLMLLFEKQPLSFNFQNDEYNLSKAFIQNQNKLLIVNLLSSLQEKLRTNIQAVQTFPRRFFKLYGIDQFWMKNGSSMMYEINGNSEIQPNVNKNNKLNFATIYSEMLNLIGVRWFKQSIRTIKPEYSMTENEIDSIISKQTKPDLSKLTEFEYRCVMQILDEDSRRGQFVRVRLEDHLEKFSGYLNKLTYYLVKQGVTAQNGDLVYK
;
A
#
# COMPACT_ATOMS: atom_id res chain seq x y z
N SER A 1 3.40 31.41 -20.27
CA SER A 1 4.40 31.60 -19.20
C SER A 1 3.96 31.03 -17.84
N PHE A 2 2.82 30.35 -17.73
CA PHE A 2 2.57 29.41 -16.63
C PHE A 2 3.13 28.03 -17.04
N LEU A 3 3.69 27.27 -16.08
CA LEU A 3 4.24 25.91 -16.19
C LEU A 3 5.77 25.78 -16.09
N GLU A 4 6.41 26.52 -15.19
CA GLU A 4 7.52 25.94 -14.43
C GLU A 4 7.13 25.98 -12.97
N SER A 5 6.68 24.83 -12.48
CA SER A 5 6.13 24.72 -11.14
C SER A 5 6.96 23.71 -10.34
N PRO A 6 7.19 23.93 -9.03
CA PRO A 6 7.98 23.08 -8.12
C PRO A 6 7.39 21.67 -7.89
N TRP A 7 6.55 21.19 -8.81
CA TRP A 7 5.72 20.00 -8.70
C TRP A 7 6.37 18.77 -9.36
N ARG A 8 7.28 18.95 -10.32
CA ARG A 8 8.06 17.82 -10.87
C ARG A 8 8.95 17.17 -9.81
N SER A 9 9.49 17.96 -8.88
CA SER A 9 10.31 17.49 -7.77
C SER A 9 9.51 16.82 -6.65
N PHE A 10 8.21 17.09 -6.52
CA PHE A 10 7.37 16.46 -5.48
C PHE A 10 6.91 15.05 -5.89
N TRP A 11 6.55 14.86 -7.16
CA TRP A 11 6.12 13.55 -7.68
C TRP A 11 7.29 12.64 -8.09
N SER A 12 8.50 13.18 -8.28
CA SER A 12 9.71 12.37 -8.48
C SER A 12 10.17 11.64 -7.22
N ILE A 13 9.65 12.02 -6.04
CA ILE A 13 10.01 11.40 -4.74
C ILE A 13 9.48 9.97 -4.62
N CYS A 14 8.49 9.56 -5.44
CA CYS A 14 7.86 8.24 -5.32
C CYS A 14 8.24 7.22 -6.40
N GLN A 15 9.25 7.46 -7.24
CA GLN A 15 10.02 6.36 -7.85
C GLN A 15 11.11 5.94 -6.88
N VAL A 16 10.70 5.29 -5.78
CA VAL A 16 11.67 4.69 -4.88
C VAL A 16 11.87 3.25 -5.31
N VAL A 17 13.02 2.97 -5.94
CA VAL A 17 13.61 1.63 -5.87
C VAL A 17 14.06 1.47 -4.43
N VAL A 18 13.23 0.86 -3.59
CA VAL A 18 13.61 0.54 -2.21
C VAL A 18 14.52 -0.70 -2.26
N MET A 19 15.75 -0.51 -2.71
CA MET A 19 16.86 -1.34 -2.25
C MET A 19 17.49 -0.57 -1.10
N TRP A 20 17.27 -1.06 0.13
CA TRP A 20 17.87 -0.49 1.32
C TRP A 20 19.39 -0.37 1.17
N GLY A 21 19.91 0.87 1.22
CA GLY A 21 21.33 1.16 1.47
C GLY A 21 22.20 1.30 0.22
N VAL A 22 22.87 2.45 0.13
CA VAL A 22 23.93 2.77 -0.84
C VAL A 22 25.23 2.07 -0.43
N ASP A 23 26.10 1.86 -1.41
CA ASP A 23 27.49 1.39 -1.36
C ASP A 23 27.69 -0.12 -1.55
N SER A 24 28.86 -0.51 -2.09
CA SER A 24 29.35 -1.81 -2.63
C SER A 24 28.79 -3.17 -2.11
N SER A 25 28.01 -3.16 -1.04
CA SER A 25 27.14 -4.20 -0.47
C SER A 25 25.97 -4.69 -1.35
N GLN A 26 25.59 -3.97 -2.43
CA GLN A 26 24.47 -4.37 -3.31
C GLN A 26 24.66 -5.75 -3.96
N TYR A 27 25.91 -6.15 -4.27
CA TYR A 27 26.21 -7.47 -4.85
C TYR A 27 26.03 -8.63 -3.86
N ILE A 28 26.18 -8.37 -2.55
CA ILE A 28 26.05 -9.39 -1.50
C ILE A 28 24.59 -9.51 -1.05
N GLN A 29 23.88 -8.39 -0.91
CA GLN A 29 22.46 -8.38 -0.56
C GLN A 29 21.58 -9.06 -1.61
N THR A 30 21.81 -8.78 -2.89
CA THR A 30 21.09 -9.42 -3.99
C THR A 30 21.27 -10.95 -3.97
N ARG A 31 22.51 -11.44 -3.76
CA ARG A 31 22.81 -12.88 -3.68
C ARG A 31 22.09 -13.62 -2.54
N GLY A 32 21.98 -13.00 -1.35
CA GLY A 32 21.23 -13.56 -0.21
C GLY A 32 19.71 -13.55 -0.43
N LEU A 33 19.19 -12.44 -0.97
CA LEU A 33 17.75 -12.28 -1.27
C LEU A 33 17.19 -13.37 -2.20
N TYR A 34 18.00 -13.86 -3.14
CA TYR A 34 17.54 -14.82 -4.15
C TYR A 34 17.56 -16.27 -3.71
N GLN A 35 18.49 -16.65 -2.85
CA GLN A 35 18.50 -18.02 -2.33
C GLN A 35 17.31 -18.24 -1.42
N ASP A 36 16.86 -17.19 -0.74
CA ASP A 36 15.81 -17.25 0.26
C ASP A 36 14.46 -16.74 -0.21
N SER A 37 14.25 -16.59 -1.52
CA SER A 37 12.93 -16.27 -2.06
C SER A 37 11.95 -17.45 -1.87
N LEU A 38 10.70 -17.11 -1.58
CA LEU A 38 9.57 -18.02 -1.57
C LEU A 38 9.23 -18.42 -3.01
N LEU A 39 9.18 -19.71 -3.26
CA LEU A 39 8.92 -20.34 -4.54
C LEU A 39 7.67 -21.20 -4.45
N PHE A 40 6.85 -21.19 -5.49
CA PHE A 40 5.72 -22.12 -5.63
C PHE A 40 6.05 -23.15 -6.71
N LYS A 41 6.11 -24.44 -6.34
CA LYS A 41 6.52 -25.56 -7.22
C LYS A 41 7.87 -25.31 -7.91
N GLY A 42 8.76 -24.60 -7.22
CA GLY A 42 10.08 -24.22 -7.73
C GLY A 42 10.09 -22.98 -8.64
N HIS A 43 8.97 -22.31 -8.86
CA HIS A 43 8.88 -21.06 -9.63
C HIS A 43 8.89 -19.85 -8.70
N ARG A 44 9.53 -18.75 -9.12
CA ARG A 44 9.52 -17.49 -8.37
C ARG A 44 8.11 -16.93 -8.33
N VAL A 45 7.78 -16.28 -7.21
CA VAL A 45 6.46 -15.67 -6.98
C VAL A 45 6.66 -14.19 -6.73
N GLU A 46 6.12 -13.36 -7.63
CA GLU A 46 6.03 -11.92 -7.42
C GLU A 46 4.57 -11.50 -7.36
N ASN A 47 4.26 -10.57 -6.48
CA ASN A 47 2.92 -10.07 -6.28
C ASN A 47 2.89 -8.55 -6.41
N ARG A 48 1.98 -8.07 -7.25
CA ARG A 48 1.60 -6.66 -7.33
C ARG A 48 0.47 -6.41 -6.34
N LEU A 49 0.78 -5.72 -5.25
CA LEU A 49 -0.23 -5.15 -4.36
C LEU A 49 -0.66 -3.78 -4.86
N PHE A 50 -1.89 -3.37 -4.53
CA PHE A 50 -2.35 -2.01 -4.76
C PHE A 50 -2.58 -1.31 -3.42
N MET A 51 -2.07 -0.09 -3.33
CA MET A 51 -2.22 0.78 -2.18
C MET A 51 -2.75 2.14 -2.63
N LEU A 52 -3.88 2.57 -2.06
CA LEU A 52 -4.46 3.89 -2.30
C LEU A 52 -4.14 4.78 -1.11
N ILE A 53 -3.55 5.95 -1.36
CA ILE A 53 -3.39 7.01 -0.35
C ILE A 53 -4.42 8.11 -0.66
N THR A 54 -5.27 8.45 0.30
CA THR A 54 -6.34 9.46 0.16
C THR A 54 -6.03 10.75 0.92
N SER A 55 -5.10 10.71 1.87
CA SER A 55 -4.63 11.89 2.60
C SER A 55 -3.21 11.66 3.09
N LEU A 56 -2.42 12.74 3.16
CA LEU A 56 -1.04 12.73 3.67
C LEU A 56 -0.94 13.25 5.12
N ASP A 57 -1.93 14.03 5.57
CA ASP A 57 -2.02 14.49 6.97
C ASP A 57 -3.48 14.83 7.35
N PRO A 58 -4.16 13.96 8.12
CA PRO A 58 -3.66 12.67 8.59
C PRO A 58 -3.35 11.72 7.40
N LEU A 59 -2.38 10.83 7.57
CA LEU A 59 -1.95 9.87 6.55
C LEU A 59 -2.96 8.75 6.44
N ILE A 60 -3.85 8.78 5.44
CA ILE A 60 -4.87 7.76 5.25
C ILE A 60 -4.50 6.89 4.05
N ALA A 61 -4.38 5.58 4.28
CA ALA A 61 -4.04 4.60 3.26
C ALA A 61 -4.93 3.37 3.31
N TYR A 62 -5.13 2.75 2.15
CA TYR A 62 -5.92 1.55 1.95
C TYR A 62 -5.14 0.56 1.08
N THR A 63 -5.33 -0.72 1.31
CA THR A 63 -4.86 -1.78 0.41
C THR A 63 -6.06 -2.43 -0.28
N HIS A 64 -5.87 -2.91 -1.49
CA HIS A 64 -6.93 -3.59 -2.23
C HIS A 64 -6.58 -5.07 -2.44
N PRO A 65 -7.52 -6.01 -2.21
CA PRO A 65 -7.27 -7.45 -2.40
C PRO A 65 -7.11 -7.83 -3.86
N SER A 66 -7.52 -6.95 -4.79
CA SER A 66 -7.32 -7.16 -6.21
C SER A 66 -5.93 -6.72 -6.57
N GLY A 67 -5.02 -7.67 -6.61
CA GLY A 67 -3.71 -7.58 -7.24
C GLY A 67 -3.54 -8.70 -8.26
N PHE A 68 -2.33 -8.82 -8.78
CA PHE A 68 -1.95 -9.95 -9.60
C PHE A 68 -0.61 -10.51 -9.18
N VAL A 69 -0.44 -11.78 -9.49
CA VAL A 69 0.74 -12.56 -9.16
C VAL A 69 1.32 -13.07 -10.45
N ARG A 70 2.64 -12.93 -10.56
CA ARG A 70 3.44 -13.40 -11.67
C ARG A 70 4.33 -14.53 -11.17
N PHE A 71 4.29 -15.65 -11.88
CA PHE A 71 5.23 -16.73 -11.69
C PHE A 71 6.24 -16.75 -12.83
N SER A 72 7.50 -17.05 -12.50
CA SER A 72 8.52 -17.27 -13.53
C SER A 72 8.13 -18.45 -14.43
N LYS A 73 8.34 -18.35 -15.75
CA LYS A 73 8.05 -19.48 -16.66
C LYS A 73 8.80 -20.73 -16.23
N ASN A 74 10.10 -20.60 -16.01
CA ASN A 74 10.98 -21.70 -15.69
C ASN A 74 11.16 -21.83 -14.18
N LYS A 75 11.47 -23.04 -13.74
CA LYS A 75 11.88 -23.28 -12.36
C LYS A 75 13.15 -22.48 -12.08
N PHE A 76 13.22 -21.93 -10.87
CA PHE A 76 14.38 -21.20 -10.41
C PHE A 76 15.57 -22.13 -10.29
N THR A 77 16.60 -21.88 -11.09
CA THR A 77 17.92 -22.49 -10.96
C THR A 77 18.87 -21.50 -10.28
N LYS A 78 19.92 -22.01 -9.59
CA LYS A 78 20.92 -21.16 -8.91
C LYS A 78 21.37 -19.98 -9.79
N VAL A 79 21.45 -18.80 -9.18
CA VAL A 79 21.81 -17.54 -9.86
C VAL A 79 23.15 -17.69 -10.57
N ASN A 80 23.18 -17.43 -11.88
CA ASN A 80 24.43 -17.27 -12.62
C ASN A 80 25.08 -15.96 -12.18
N THR A 81 26.28 -16.04 -11.59
CA THR A 81 26.98 -14.93 -10.96
C THR A 81 27.34 -13.80 -11.92
N LYS A 82 27.35 -14.03 -13.24
CA LYS A 82 27.73 -13.04 -14.26
C LYS A 82 26.61 -12.07 -14.68
N HIS A 83 25.32 -12.40 -14.46
CA HIS A 83 24.18 -11.58 -14.94
C HIS A 83 23.00 -11.56 -13.95
N GLN A 84 23.25 -11.09 -12.72
CA GLN A 84 22.31 -11.24 -11.59
C GLN A 84 21.02 -10.41 -11.73
N TYR A 85 21.12 -9.16 -12.17
CA TYR A 85 19.96 -8.30 -12.46
C TYR A 85 19.18 -8.78 -13.69
N LEU A 86 19.91 -9.31 -14.69
CA LEU A 86 19.39 -9.82 -15.95
C LEU A 86 18.71 -11.20 -15.85
N ASN A 87 18.62 -11.80 -14.66
CA ASN A 87 17.88 -13.05 -14.45
C ASN A 87 16.56 -12.84 -13.68
N MET A 88 16.29 -11.63 -13.18
CA MET A 88 15.13 -11.35 -12.32
C MET A 88 13.98 -10.69 -13.05
N VAL A 89 14.23 -9.47 -13.53
CA VAL A 89 13.22 -8.60 -14.15
C VAL A 89 13.01 -9.06 -15.59
N THR A 90 14.09 -9.45 -16.24
CA THR A 90 14.12 -9.87 -17.64
C THR A 90 13.39 -11.18 -17.88
N ASP A 91 13.49 -12.22 -17.05
CA ASP A 91 12.77 -13.47 -17.36
C ASP A 91 11.25 -13.29 -17.32
N MET A 92 10.73 -12.53 -16.36
CA MET A 92 9.29 -12.27 -16.29
C MET A 92 8.86 -11.15 -17.24
N ASP A 93 9.56 -10.02 -17.33
CA ASP A 93 9.15 -8.96 -18.26
C ASP A 93 9.36 -9.35 -19.73
N LEU A 94 10.43 -10.09 -20.07
CA LEU A 94 10.61 -10.63 -21.43
C LEU A 94 9.55 -11.69 -21.75
N GLN A 95 9.19 -12.54 -20.78
CA GLN A 95 8.09 -13.50 -20.94
C GLN A 95 6.77 -12.77 -21.22
N TYR A 96 6.44 -11.71 -20.49
CA TYR A 96 5.17 -11.01 -20.64
C TYR A 96 5.13 -10.18 -21.93
N LYS A 97 6.27 -9.67 -22.39
CA LYS A 97 6.43 -9.01 -23.69
C LYS A 97 6.49 -9.99 -24.88
N SER A 98 6.70 -11.28 -24.64
CA SER A 98 6.74 -12.32 -25.69
C SER A 98 5.42 -12.39 -26.48
N LYS A 99 5.49 -12.74 -27.76
CA LYS A 99 4.31 -13.05 -28.60
C LYS A 99 3.87 -14.52 -28.52
N ASN A 100 4.63 -15.38 -27.84
CA ASN A 100 4.33 -16.80 -27.72
C ASN A 100 2.99 -17.01 -26.97
N PRO A 101 2.02 -17.77 -27.52
CA PRO A 101 0.75 -18.05 -26.85
C PRO A 101 0.93 -18.77 -25.50
N ASP A 102 1.95 -19.62 -25.37
CA ASP A 102 2.26 -20.39 -24.16
C ASP A 102 3.06 -19.57 -23.12
N LYS A 103 3.20 -18.26 -23.31
CA LYS A 103 3.85 -17.40 -22.32
C LYS A 103 3.09 -17.35 -21.00
N TRP A 104 1.81 -17.72 -20.98
CA TRP A 104 0.96 -17.72 -19.79
C TRP A 104 0.95 -19.05 -19.04
N ILE A 105 1.79 -20.00 -19.43
CA ILE A 105 1.90 -21.32 -18.81
C ILE A 105 3.36 -21.53 -18.36
N THR A 106 3.55 -21.96 -17.11
CA THR A 106 4.86 -22.29 -16.55
C THR A 106 5.35 -23.65 -17.05
N SER A 107 6.65 -23.93 -16.93
CA SER A 107 7.23 -25.22 -17.27
C SER A 107 6.72 -26.38 -16.41
N SER A 108 6.02 -26.09 -15.31
CA SER A 108 5.31 -27.08 -14.49
C SER A 108 3.81 -27.18 -14.85
N GLY A 109 3.37 -26.57 -15.95
CA GLY A 109 2.03 -26.75 -16.52
C GLY A 109 0.90 -25.92 -15.89
N PHE A 110 1.20 -24.95 -15.03
CA PHE A 110 0.17 -24.09 -14.40
C PHE A 110 0.23 -22.65 -14.93
N LYS A 111 -0.80 -21.85 -14.64
CA LYS A 111 -0.87 -20.46 -15.11
C LYS A 111 0.27 -19.61 -14.53
N ALA A 112 1.01 -18.93 -15.40
CA ALA A 112 2.09 -18.02 -15.03
C ALA A 112 1.58 -16.69 -14.44
N ASN A 113 0.29 -16.40 -14.58
CA ASN A 113 -0.38 -15.25 -14.00
C ASN A 113 -1.69 -15.66 -13.30
N ILE A 114 -1.87 -15.21 -12.07
CA ILE A 114 -3.12 -15.42 -11.32
C ILE A 114 -3.50 -14.14 -10.56
N SER A 115 -4.73 -14.08 -10.05
CA SER A 115 -5.10 -13.01 -9.12
C SER A 115 -4.42 -13.19 -7.76
N SER A 116 -4.17 -12.10 -7.03
CA SER A 116 -3.68 -12.20 -5.64
C SER A 116 -4.64 -13.00 -4.74
N ARG A 117 -5.96 -12.94 -4.99
CA ARG A 117 -6.96 -13.78 -4.30
C ARG A 117 -6.72 -15.27 -4.55
N SER A 118 -6.40 -15.66 -5.78
CA SER A 118 -6.05 -17.03 -6.12
C SER A 118 -4.76 -17.48 -5.42
N LEU A 119 -3.75 -16.60 -5.32
CA LEU A 119 -2.54 -16.90 -4.56
C LEU A 119 -2.84 -17.10 -3.06
N MET A 120 -3.71 -16.28 -2.48
CA MET A 120 -4.13 -16.47 -1.08
C MET A 120 -4.76 -17.85 -0.86
N LEU A 121 -5.54 -18.36 -1.81
CA LEU A 121 -6.09 -19.73 -1.76
C LEU A 121 -5.01 -20.80 -1.92
N LEU A 122 -3.94 -20.54 -2.67
CA LEU A 122 -2.80 -21.46 -2.77
C LEU A 122 -2.07 -21.59 -1.43
N PHE A 123 -1.91 -20.50 -0.69
CA PHE A 123 -1.31 -20.55 0.65
C PHE A 123 -2.11 -21.41 1.63
N GLU A 124 -3.44 -21.48 1.50
CA GLU A 124 -4.28 -22.33 2.35
C GLU A 124 -4.34 -23.78 1.84
N LYS A 125 -4.53 -23.98 0.54
CA LYS A 125 -4.82 -25.31 -0.04
C LYS A 125 -3.57 -26.11 -0.40
N GLN A 126 -2.46 -25.44 -0.67
CA GLN A 126 -1.23 -26.06 -1.15
C GLN A 126 0.03 -25.50 -0.46
N PRO A 127 0.07 -25.34 0.87
CA PRO A 127 1.23 -24.78 1.57
C PRO A 127 2.51 -25.58 1.31
N LEU A 128 2.41 -26.91 1.22
CA LEU A 128 3.56 -27.80 0.94
C LEU A 128 4.13 -27.65 -0.48
N SER A 129 3.41 -27.01 -1.40
CA SER A 129 3.95 -26.67 -2.72
C SER A 129 4.88 -25.45 -2.67
N PHE A 130 4.99 -24.77 -1.52
CA PHE A 130 5.94 -23.71 -1.31
C PHE A 130 7.19 -24.20 -0.59
N ASN A 131 8.35 -23.61 -0.89
CA ASN A 131 9.61 -23.88 -0.18
C ASN A 131 9.73 -23.08 1.14
N PHE A 132 8.62 -22.90 1.84
CA PHE A 132 8.56 -22.12 3.06
C PHE A 132 9.34 -22.81 4.20
N GLN A 133 10.13 -22.03 4.92
CA GLN A 133 11.02 -22.47 5.98
C GLN A 133 10.95 -21.47 7.12
N ASN A 134 9.96 -21.66 8.00
CA ASN A 134 9.84 -20.93 9.25
C ASN A 134 9.42 -21.93 10.33
N ASP A 135 10.22 -22.03 11.39
CA ASP A 135 10.02 -23.01 12.46
C ASP A 135 8.93 -22.56 13.46
N GLU A 136 8.59 -21.27 13.48
CA GLU A 136 7.63 -20.69 14.42
C GLU A 136 6.19 -20.65 13.87
N TYR A 137 6.03 -20.56 12.55
CA TYR A 137 4.73 -20.33 11.92
C TYR A 137 4.49 -21.26 10.74
N ASN A 138 3.22 -21.59 10.49
CA ASN A 138 2.81 -22.25 9.26
C ASN A 138 2.49 -21.22 8.17
N LEU A 139 2.87 -21.53 6.93
CA LEU A 139 2.43 -20.76 5.77
C LEU A 139 0.92 -20.86 5.64
N SER A 140 0.25 -19.72 5.76
CA SER A 140 -1.19 -19.61 5.62
C SER A 140 -1.55 -18.26 5.02
N LYS A 141 -2.79 -18.13 4.51
CA LYS A 141 -3.32 -16.85 4.07
C LYS A 141 -3.28 -15.80 5.17
N ALA A 142 -3.68 -16.15 6.39
CA ALA A 142 -3.71 -15.21 7.52
C ALA A 142 -2.30 -14.68 7.84
N PHE A 143 -1.31 -15.57 7.88
CA PHE A 143 0.09 -15.20 8.06
C PHE A 143 0.56 -14.22 6.98
N ILE A 144 0.36 -14.55 5.70
CA ILE A 144 0.78 -13.68 4.58
C ILE A 144 0.05 -12.34 4.57
N GLN A 145 -1.23 -12.32 4.92
CA GLN A 145 -1.98 -11.07 5.06
C GLN A 145 -1.41 -10.17 6.15
N ASN A 146 -0.99 -10.74 7.28
CA ASN A 146 -0.34 -10.00 8.35
C ASN A 146 1.04 -9.47 7.91
N GLN A 147 1.82 -10.27 7.18
CA GLN A 147 3.10 -9.83 6.61
C GLN A 147 2.92 -8.65 5.63
N ASN A 148 1.89 -8.70 4.78
CA ASN A 148 1.57 -7.58 3.89
C ASN A 148 1.17 -6.32 4.68
N LYS A 149 0.37 -6.45 5.75
CA LYS A 149 0.02 -5.30 6.60
C LYS A 149 1.26 -4.66 7.21
N LEU A 150 2.15 -5.47 7.79
CA LEU A 150 3.40 -5.00 8.38
C LEU A 150 4.30 -4.32 7.36
N LEU A 151 4.42 -4.87 6.14
CA LEU A 151 5.16 -4.24 5.04
C LEU A 151 4.65 -2.83 4.75
N ILE A 152 3.33 -2.67 4.60
CA ILE A 152 2.72 -1.37 4.30
C ILE A 152 2.87 -0.39 5.45
N VAL A 153 2.68 -0.82 6.70
CA VAL A 153 2.88 0.03 7.88
C VAL A 153 4.32 0.52 7.95
N ASN A 154 5.30 -0.38 7.80
CA ASN A 154 6.72 -0.02 7.84
C ASN A 154 7.13 0.88 6.67
N LEU A 155 6.56 0.66 5.48
CA LEU A 155 6.74 1.55 4.32
C LEU A 155 6.29 2.97 4.68
N LEU A 156 5.04 3.11 5.09
CA LEU A 156 4.42 4.39 5.39
C LEU A 156 5.13 5.11 6.55
N SER A 157 5.51 4.40 7.60
CA SER A 157 6.25 4.99 8.73
C SER A 157 7.62 5.53 8.30
N SER A 158 8.31 4.83 7.39
CA SER A 158 9.61 5.28 6.87
C SER A 158 9.51 6.47 5.91
N LEU A 159 8.36 6.68 5.28
CA LEU A 159 8.15 7.71 4.26
C LEU A 159 7.39 8.94 4.76
N GLN A 160 6.72 8.88 5.92
CA GLN A 160 5.79 9.92 6.36
C GLN A 160 6.38 11.34 6.36
N GLU A 161 7.63 11.52 6.83
CA GLU A 161 8.27 12.85 6.86
C GLU A 161 8.51 13.40 5.45
N LYS A 162 8.95 12.53 4.52
CA LYS A 162 9.14 12.90 3.12
C LYS A 162 7.81 13.22 2.45
N LEU A 163 6.77 12.42 2.72
CA LEU A 163 5.41 12.64 2.20
C LEU A 163 4.80 13.95 2.69
N ARG A 164 5.20 14.42 3.87
CA ARG A 164 4.72 15.69 4.47
C ARG A 164 5.53 16.92 4.08
N THR A 165 6.64 16.74 3.37
CA THR A 165 7.42 17.88 2.87
C THR A 165 6.50 18.77 2.02
N ASN A 166 6.48 20.09 2.25
CA ASN A 166 5.61 21.04 1.51
C ASN A 166 4.09 20.76 1.57
N ILE A 167 3.60 20.00 2.56
CA ILE A 167 2.18 19.63 2.65
C ILE A 167 1.25 20.83 2.80
N GLN A 168 1.74 21.95 3.35
CA GLN A 168 0.96 23.17 3.58
C GLN A 168 0.24 23.68 2.32
N ALA A 169 0.85 23.50 1.14
CA ALA A 169 0.27 23.93 -0.13
C ALA A 169 -0.97 23.11 -0.55
N VAL A 170 -1.16 21.91 0.03
CA VAL A 170 -2.21 20.95 -0.33
C VAL A 170 -3.08 20.53 0.86
N GLN A 171 -2.78 21.03 2.05
CA GLN A 171 -3.47 20.71 3.29
C GLN A 171 -4.74 21.58 3.41
N THR A 172 -5.78 21.24 2.66
CA THR A 172 -7.09 21.91 2.76
C THR A 172 -8.22 20.91 2.62
N PHE A 173 -9.42 21.28 3.08
CA PHE A 173 -10.64 20.55 2.73
C PHE A 173 -11.47 21.29 1.67
N PRO A 174 -12.13 20.56 0.75
CA PRO A 174 -12.07 19.10 0.58
C PRO A 174 -10.70 18.63 0.07
N ARG A 175 -10.31 17.39 0.42
CA ARG A 175 -9.07 16.79 -0.11
C ARG A 175 -9.18 16.64 -1.62
N ARG A 176 -8.13 17.05 -2.33
CA ARG A 176 -8.11 17.07 -3.81
C ARG A 176 -7.18 16.05 -4.43
N PHE A 177 -6.37 15.39 -3.61
CA PHE A 177 -5.30 14.53 -4.07
C PHE A 177 -5.44 13.16 -3.45
N PHE A 178 -5.38 12.17 -4.31
CA PHE A 178 -5.30 10.77 -3.97
C PHE A 178 -4.40 10.10 -5.00
N LYS A 179 -3.81 8.97 -4.63
CA LYS A 179 -2.94 8.23 -5.55
C LYS A 179 -3.02 6.74 -5.30
N LEU A 180 -3.29 5.99 -6.37
CA LEU A 180 -3.19 4.54 -6.39
C LEU A 180 -1.77 4.15 -6.81
N TYR A 181 -1.07 3.48 -5.91
CA TYR A 181 0.25 2.91 -6.10
C TYR A 181 0.14 1.41 -6.31
N GLY A 182 1.07 0.88 -7.09
CA GLY A 182 1.29 -0.55 -7.24
C GLY A 182 2.63 -0.91 -6.61
N ILE A 183 2.62 -1.82 -5.66
CA ILE A 183 3.80 -2.23 -4.93
C ILE A 183 4.18 -3.61 -5.44
N ASP A 184 5.34 -3.72 -6.06
CA ASP A 184 5.91 -5.01 -6.40
C ASP A 184 6.69 -5.56 -5.22
N GLN A 185 6.30 -6.76 -4.82
CA GLN A 185 6.89 -7.47 -3.70
C GLN A 185 7.15 -8.94 -4.04
N PHE A 186 8.04 -9.54 -3.26
CA PHE A 186 8.20 -10.97 -3.13
C PHE A 186 8.25 -11.34 -1.65
N TRP A 187 8.03 -12.62 -1.35
CA TRP A 187 8.21 -13.15 -0.01
C TRP A 187 9.49 -13.97 0.07
N MET A 188 10.03 -14.06 1.27
CA MET A 188 11.15 -14.91 1.60
C MET A 188 10.65 -16.24 2.17
N LYS A 189 11.50 -17.27 2.20
CA LYS A 189 11.17 -18.59 2.75
C LYS A 189 10.78 -18.51 4.23
N ASN A 190 11.39 -17.60 4.97
CA ASN A 190 11.02 -17.32 6.37
C ASN A 190 9.68 -16.59 6.52
N GLY A 191 9.03 -16.23 5.41
CA GLY A 191 7.74 -15.56 5.40
C GLY A 191 7.77 -14.04 5.45
N SER A 192 8.93 -13.42 5.65
CA SER A 192 9.05 -11.96 5.54
C SER A 192 8.71 -11.52 4.12
N SER A 193 8.06 -10.36 4.01
CA SER A 193 7.76 -9.73 2.73
C SER A 193 8.78 -8.64 2.42
N MET A 194 9.16 -8.51 1.17
CA MET A 194 10.07 -7.48 0.69
C MET A 194 9.52 -6.80 -0.55
N MET A 195 9.49 -5.48 -0.52
CA MET A 195 9.19 -4.66 -1.69
C MET A 195 10.49 -4.32 -2.43
N TYR A 196 10.42 -4.23 -3.75
CA TYR A 196 11.56 -3.81 -4.56
C TYR A 196 11.24 -2.63 -5.49
N GLU A 197 9.95 -2.39 -5.79
CA GLU A 197 9.53 -1.27 -6.62
C GLU A 197 8.15 -0.75 -6.20
N ILE A 198 7.98 0.57 -6.24
CA ILE A 198 6.71 1.26 -6.06
C ILE A 198 6.39 2.04 -7.33
N ASN A 199 5.34 1.61 -8.01
CA ASN A 199 4.89 2.14 -9.28
C ASN A 199 3.84 3.24 -9.08
N GLY A 200 4.25 4.50 -9.24
CA GLY A 200 3.36 5.67 -9.21
C GLY A 200 2.39 5.72 -10.38
N ASN A 201 2.77 5.22 -11.56
CA ASN A 201 1.85 5.04 -12.69
C ASN A 201 1.63 3.54 -12.88
N SER A 202 0.88 2.96 -11.96
CA SER A 202 0.53 1.56 -12.06
C SER A 202 -0.45 1.35 -13.21
N GLU A 203 0.11 1.04 -14.37
CA GLU A 203 -0.65 0.47 -15.47
C GLU A 203 -1.23 -0.86 -14.99
N ILE A 204 -2.54 -0.90 -14.90
CA ILE A 204 -3.26 -2.14 -14.78
C ILE A 204 -3.27 -2.75 -16.18
N GLN A 205 -2.25 -3.55 -16.50
CA GLN A 205 -2.06 -4.07 -17.86
C GLN A 205 -3.31 -4.85 -18.33
N PRO A 206 -4.03 -4.37 -19.36
CA PRO A 206 -5.26 -5.00 -19.85
C PRO A 206 -5.03 -6.44 -20.35
N ASN A 207 -3.81 -6.72 -20.82
CA ASN A 207 -3.44 -7.99 -21.46
C ASN A 207 -3.39 -9.20 -20.51
N VAL A 208 -3.30 -8.98 -19.20
CA VAL A 208 -3.44 -10.05 -18.20
C VAL A 208 -4.93 -10.43 -18.04
N ASN A 209 -5.85 -9.57 -18.47
CA ASN A 209 -7.30 -9.68 -18.26
C ASN A 209 -8.13 -9.59 -19.56
N LYS A 210 -7.66 -10.18 -20.67
CA LYS A 210 -8.43 -10.17 -21.93
C LYS A 210 -9.87 -10.71 -21.80
N ASN A 211 -10.17 -11.48 -20.75
CA ASN A 211 -11.49 -12.08 -20.53
C ASN A 211 -12.32 -11.41 -19.41
N ASN A 212 -11.93 -10.24 -18.87
CA ASN A 212 -12.60 -9.58 -17.73
C ASN A 212 -12.78 -10.45 -16.46
N LYS A 213 -12.04 -11.55 -16.32
CA LYS A 213 -12.14 -12.49 -15.18
C LYS A 213 -11.21 -12.15 -14.02
N LEU A 214 -10.27 -11.23 -14.21
CA LEU A 214 -9.42 -10.71 -13.14
C LEU A 214 -9.96 -9.36 -12.68
N ASN A 215 -9.89 -9.14 -11.36
CA ASN A 215 -10.56 -8.14 -10.53
C ASN A 215 -10.24 -6.65 -10.84
N PHE A 216 -9.84 -6.31 -12.06
CA PHE A 216 -9.28 -5.03 -12.44
C PHE A 216 -10.32 -3.96 -12.77
N ALA A 217 -11.50 -4.34 -13.27
CA ALA A 217 -12.56 -3.37 -13.55
C ALA A 217 -13.12 -2.74 -12.25
N THR A 218 -13.09 -3.48 -11.15
CA THR A 218 -13.72 -3.03 -9.90
C THR A 218 -12.81 -2.09 -9.09
N ILE A 219 -11.48 -2.21 -9.16
CA ILE A 219 -10.59 -1.37 -8.33
C ILE A 219 -10.76 0.12 -8.63
N TYR A 220 -10.93 0.52 -9.90
CA TYR A 220 -11.11 1.93 -10.24
C TYR A 220 -12.47 2.46 -9.82
N SER A 221 -13.56 1.71 -10.06
CA SER A 221 -14.89 2.13 -9.61
C SER A 221 -14.98 2.18 -8.09
N GLU A 222 -14.41 1.19 -7.39
CA GLU A 222 -14.34 1.17 -5.94
C GLU A 222 -13.45 2.30 -5.40
N MET A 223 -12.33 2.62 -6.08
CA MET A 223 -11.47 3.75 -5.73
C MET A 223 -12.22 5.07 -5.86
N LEU A 224 -12.90 5.31 -6.99
CA LEU A 224 -13.70 6.52 -7.20
C LEU A 224 -14.83 6.65 -6.18
N ASN A 225 -15.46 5.51 -5.84
CA ASN A 225 -16.45 5.44 -4.77
C ASN A 225 -15.84 5.74 -3.40
N LEU A 226 -14.63 5.26 -3.10
CA LEU A 226 -13.94 5.45 -1.83
C LEU A 226 -13.45 6.89 -1.63
N ILE A 227 -12.85 7.52 -2.65
CA ILE A 227 -12.43 8.93 -2.56
C ILE A 227 -13.63 9.88 -2.49
N GLY A 228 -14.81 9.41 -2.90
CA GLY A 228 -16.05 10.17 -2.81
C GLY A 228 -16.07 11.32 -3.79
N VAL A 229 -15.87 11.02 -5.08
CA VAL A 229 -16.04 12.03 -6.14
C VAL A 229 -17.47 12.55 -6.08
N ARG A 230 -17.60 13.82 -5.71
CA ARG A 230 -18.89 14.51 -5.61
C ARG A 230 -19.04 15.48 -6.77
N TRP A 231 -20.23 15.51 -7.36
CA TRP A 231 -20.60 16.56 -8.30
C TRP A 231 -20.91 17.83 -7.51
N PHE A 232 -20.25 18.95 -7.84
CA PHE A 232 -20.56 20.24 -7.25
C PHE A 232 -21.07 21.22 -8.31
N LYS A 233 -22.22 21.85 -8.03
CA LYS A 233 -22.81 22.87 -8.91
C LYS A 233 -22.26 24.29 -8.65
N GLN A 234 -21.61 24.50 -7.50
CA GLN A 234 -21.04 25.78 -7.04
C GLN A 234 -19.62 25.59 -6.54
N SER A 235 -18.86 26.68 -6.41
CA SER A 235 -17.51 26.66 -5.84
C SER A 235 -17.53 26.16 -4.40
N ILE A 236 -16.72 25.15 -4.09
CA ILE A 236 -16.66 24.57 -2.75
C ILE A 236 -15.86 25.49 -1.83
N ARG A 237 -16.43 25.87 -0.68
CA ARG A 237 -15.72 26.57 0.39
C ARG A 237 -14.50 25.73 0.77
N THR A 238 -13.31 26.33 0.63
CA THR A 238 -12.05 25.70 1.03
C THR A 238 -11.78 26.03 2.49
N ILE A 239 -11.46 25.01 3.28
CA ILE A 239 -11.15 25.14 4.71
C ILE A 239 -9.66 24.94 4.88
N LYS A 240 -9.01 25.93 5.49
CA LYS A 240 -7.57 25.92 5.77
C LYS A 240 -7.28 25.16 7.07
N PRO A 241 -6.04 24.69 7.27
CA PRO A 241 -5.65 24.07 8.52
C PRO A 241 -5.75 25.05 9.67
N GLU A 242 -6.45 24.63 10.71
CA GLU A 242 -6.49 25.27 12.01
C GLU A 242 -6.45 24.14 13.03
N TYR A 243 -5.74 24.35 14.14
CA TYR A 243 -5.52 23.32 15.15
C TYR A 243 -5.94 23.83 16.53
N SER A 244 -6.70 23.02 17.25
CA SER A 244 -7.19 23.34 18.59
C SER A 244 -6.14 23.13 19.68
N MET A 245 -5.08 22.37 19.40
CA MET A 245 -3.97 22.14 20.32
C MET A 245 -2.67 21.82 19.56
N THR A 246 -1.58 21.79 20.30
CA THR A 246 -0.23 21.44 19.84
C THR A 246 0.01 19.92 19.87
N GLU A 247 1.09 19.48 19.22
CA GLU A 247 1.47 18.06 19.24
C GLU A 247 1.81 17.55 20.66
N ASN A 248 2.44 18.39 21.49
CA ASN A 248 2.76 18.04 22.88
C ASN A 248 1.50 17.86 23.74
N GLU A 249 0.46 18.66 23.50
CA GLU A 249 -0.80 18.57 24.24
C GLU A 249 -1.53 17.26 23.90
N ILE A 250 -1.62 16.89 22.63
CA ILE A 250 -2.23 15.60 22.24
C ILE A 250 -1.40 14.41 22.75
N ASP A 251 -0.07 14.50 22.78
CA ASP A 251 0.78 13.45 23.38
C ASP A 251 0.51 13.29 24.88
N SER A 252 0.26 14.39 25.60
CA SER A 252 -0.15 14.34 27.00
C SER A 252 -1.51 13.67 27.19
N ILE A 253 -2.47 13.93 26.30
CA ILE A 253 -3.80 13.31 26.33
C ILE A 253 -3.69 11.80 26.05
N ILE A 254 -2.93 11.41 25.02
CA ILE A 254 -2.72 10.00 24.64
C ILE A 254 -2.04 9.22 25.77
N SER A 255 -0.98 9.77 26.36
CA SER A 255 -0.24 9.11 27.46
C SER A 255 -1.08 8.95 28.73
N LYS A 256 -1.96 9.91 29.02
CA LYS A 256 -2.92 9.83 30.13
C LYS A 256 -4.17 9.01 29.81
N GLN A 257 -4.32 8.55 28.56
CA GLN A 257 -5.51 7.84 28.07
C GLN A 257 -6.82 8.60 28.31
N THR A 258 -6.80 9.93 28.30
CA THR A 258 -8.00 10.75 28.48
C THR A 258 -8.72 10.97 27.16
N LYS A 259 -10.04 11.20 27.18
CA LYS A 259 -10.79 11.57 25.97
C LYS A 259 -10.57 13.06 25.66
N PRO A 260 -10.22 13.42 24.41
CA PRO A 260 -10.17 14.83 24.02
C PRO A 260 -11.57 15.43 24.09
N ASP A 261 -11.64 16.71 24.48
CA ASP A 261 -12.88 17.47 24.45
C ASP A 261 -13.27 17.78 22.99
N LEU A 262 -14.26 17.05 22.47
CA LEU A 262 -14.70 17.17 21.08
C LEU A 262 -15.27 18.55 20.75
N SER A 263 -15.76 19.31 21.75
CA SER A 263 -16.31 20.65 21.56
C SER A 263 -15.26 21.68 21.16
N LYS A 264 -13.98 21.38 21.38
CA LYS A 264 -12.85 22.25 21.04
C LYS A 264 -12.29 21.99 19.65
N LEU A 265 -12.73 20.94 18.96
CA LEU A 265 -12.23 20.62 17.63
C LEU A 265 -12.56 21.74 16.65
N THR A 266 -11.55 22.16 15.90
CA THR A 266 -11.73 23.05 14.76
C THR A 266 -12.54 22.36 13.65
N GLU A 267 -13.10 23.14 12.73
CA GLU A 267 -13.80 22.60 11.56
C GLU A 267 -12.88 21.66 10.74
N PHE A 268 -11.59 22.00 10.66
CA PHE A 268 -10.61 21.25 9.89
C PHE A 268 -10.31 19.87 10.52
N GLU A 269 -10.11 19.82 11.84
CA GLU A 269 -9.86 18.58 12.58
C GLU A 269 -11.07 17.66 12.55
N TYR A 270 -12.26 18.22 12.78
CA TYR A 270 -13.52 17.50 12.67
C TYR A 270 -13.64 16.82 11.29
N ARG A 271 -13.36 17.56 10.21
CA ARG A 271 -13.40 17.02 8.84
C ARG A 271 -12.35 15.94 8.59
N CYS A 272 -11.17 15.99 9.22
CA CYS A 272 -10.18 14.91 9.15
C CYS A 272 -10.71 13.62 9.77
N VAL A 273 -11.35 13.69 10.94
CA VAL A 273 -11.94 12.52 11.60
C VAL A 273 -13.08 11.97 10.75
N MET A 274 -13.99 12.84 10.30
CA MET A 274 -15.13 12.44 9.48
C MET A 274 -14.72 11.88 8.12
N GLN A 275 -13.60 12.33 7.55
CA GLN A 275 -13.06 11.74 6.31
C GLN A 275 -12.75 10.25 6.51
N ILE A 276 -12.06 9.86 7.58
CA ILE A 276 -11.72 8.47 7.86
C ILE A 276 -13.00 7.62 7.99
N LEU A 277 -13.99 8.13 8.72
CA LEU A 277 -15.25 7.44 8.98
C LEU A 277 -16.12 7.31 7.71
N ASP A 278 -16.22 8.38 6.91
CA ASP A 278 -16.95 8.40 5.64
C ASP A 278 -16.29 7.49 4.59
N GLU A 279 -14.97 7.56 4.44
CA GLU A 279 -14.22 6.69 3.53
C GLU A 279 -14.35 5.21 3.93
N ASP A 280 -14.32 4.88 5.23
CA ASP A 280 -14.53 3.51 5.72
C ASP A 280 -15.93 2.97 5.37
N SER A 281 -16.95 3.82 5.31
CA SER A 281 -18.30 3.43 4.91
C SER A 281 -18.44 3.14 3.41
N ARG A 282 -17.56 3.72 2.57
CA ARG A 282 -17.59 3.65 1.10
C ARG A 282 -16.48 2.78 0.50
N ARG A 283 -15.70 2.09 1.33
CA ARG A 283 -14.44 1.43 0.94
C ARG A 283 -14.57 0.30 -0.09
N GLY A 284 -15.76 -0.27 -0.29
CA GLY A 284 -15.91 -1.46 -1.13
C GLY A 284 -15.03 -2.61 -0.61
N GLN A 285 -14.14 -3.15 -1.45
CA GLN A 285 -13.18 -4.18 -1.05
C GLN A 285 -11.85 -3.63 -0.54
N PHE A 286 -11.63 -2.32 -0.60
CA PHE A 286 -10.46 -1.73 0.03
C PHE A 286 -10.48 -2.00 1.54
N VAL A 287 -9.31 -2.30 2.08
CA VAL A 287 -9.08 -2.50 3.49
C VAL A 287 -8.20 -1.36 3.98
N ARG A 288 -8.71 -0.56 4.91
CA ARG A 288 -7.95 0.53 5.53
C ARG A 288 -6.72 -0.04 6.24
N VAL A 289 -5.59 0.61 6.05
CA VAL A 289 -4.39 0.33 6.85
C VAL A 289 -4.64 0.93 8.22
N ARG A 290 -4.70 0.08 9.25
CA ARG A 290 -5.04 0.48 10.62
C ARG A 290 -3.84 1.12 11.32
N LEU A 291 -3.54 2.37 10.98
CA LEU A 291 -2.43 3.12 11.58
C LEU A 291 -2.68 3.41 13.07
N GLU A 292 -3.94 3.38 13.54
CA GLU A 292 -4.29 3.51 14.95
C GLU A 292 -3.73 2.40 15.84
N ASP A 293 -3.40 1.23 15.26
CA ASP A 293 -2.77 0.11 15.95
C ASP A 293 -1.24 0.32 16.09
N HIS A 294 -0.69 1.38 15.49
CA HIS A 294 0.75 1.66 15.37
C HIS A 294 1.09 3.14 15.61
N LEU A 295 0.32 3.84 16.44
CA LEU A 295 0.47 5.28 16.70
C LEU A 295 1.91 5.67 17.10
N GLU A 296 2.62 4.79 17.78
CA GLU A 296 4.02 4.98 18.19
C GLU A 296 4.99 5.13 17.01
N LYS A 297 4.61 4.67 15.81
CA LYS A 297 5.43 4.76 14.60
C LYS A 297 5.15 6.01 13.77
N PHE A 298 4.09 6.76 14.09
CA PHE A 298 3.64 7.88 13.27
C PHE A 298 3.71 9.20 14.04
N SER A 299 4.36 10.19 13.44
CA SER A 299 4.49 11.54 13.96
C SER A 299 3.31 12.41 13.51
N GLY A 300 3.25 13.64 14.01
CA GLY A 300 2.40 14.69 13.50
C GLY A 300 1.04 14.75 14.18
N TYR A 301 0.69 15.96 14.57
CA TYR A 301 -0.52 16.29 15.33
C TYR A 301 -1.81 15.62 14.79
N LEU A 302 -2.12 15.77 13.50
CA LEU A 302 -3.36 15.25 12.93
C LEU A 302 -3.42 13.72 12.89
N ASN A 303 -2.30 13.04 12.62
CA ASN A 303 -2.25 11.57 12.72
C ASN A 303 -2.64 11.14 14.13
N LYS A 304 -1.98 11.72 15.14
CA LYS A 304 -2.18 11.40 16.55
C LYS A 304 -3.62 11.66 16.97
N LEU A 305 -4.13 12.88 16.74
CA LEU A 305 -5.49 13.26 17.11
C LEU A 305 -6.53 12.33 16.46
N THR A 306 -6.49 12.20 15.13
CA THR A 306 -7.56 11.53 14.39
C THR A 306 -7.61 10.04 14.70
N TYR A 307 -6.46 9.36 14.72
CA TYR A 307 -6.40 7.94 15.03
C TYR A 307 -6.65 7.62 16.49
N TYR A 308 -6.24 8.50 17.41
CA TYR A 308 -6.59 8.35 18.81
C TYR A 308 -8.11 8.47 19.02
N LEU A 309 -8.77 9.46 18.40
CA LEU A 309 -10.23 9.60 18.43
C LEU A 309 -10.95 8.36 17.84
N VAL A 310 -10.50 7.86 16.70
CA VAL A 310 -11.02 6.61 16.11
C VAL A 310 -10.84 5.43 17.07
N LYS A 311 -9.67 5.30 17.70
CA LYS A 311 -9.38 4.25 18.70
C LYS A 311 -10.27 4.34 19.94
N GLN A 312 -10.67 5.56 20.34
CA GLN A 312 -11.59 5.81 21.45
C GLN A 312 -13.07 5.56 21.09
N GLY A 313 -13.35 5.06 19.88
CA GLY A 313 -14.71 4.71 19.45
C GLY A 313 -15.52 5.91 18.96
N VAL A 314 -14.87 6.98 18.51
CA VAL A 314 -15.58 8.06 17.81
C VAL A 314 -16.17 7.52 16.51
N THR A 315 -17.49 7.62 16.36
CA THR A 315 -18.24 7.16 15.18
C THR A 315 -19.00 8.32 14.52
N ALA A 316 -19.40 8.14 13.26
CA ALA A 316 -20.23 9.12 12.54
C ALA A 316 -21.64 9.28 13.16
N GLN A 317 -22.05 8.35 14.02
CA GLN A 317 -23.34 8.33 14.71
C GLN A 317 -23.27 8.85 16.14
N ASN A 318 -22.07 9.14 16.68
CA ASN A 318 -21.96 9.75 18.01
C ASN A 318 -22.56 11.16 17.92
N GLY A 319 -23.74 11.34 18.51
CA GLY A 319 -24.45 12.63 18.57
C GLY A 319 -23.70 13.76 19.29
N ASP A 320 -22.49 13.50 19.79
CA ASP A 320 -21.59 14.46 20.41
C ASP A 320 -20.58 15.10 19.43
N LEU A 321 -20.51 14.60 18.19
CA LEU A 321 -19.78 15.22 17.08
C LEU A 321 -20.66 16.29 16.40
N VAL A 322 -21.19 17.21 17.19
CA VAL A 322 -21.91 18.39 16.68
C VAL A 322 -20.92 19.53 16.61
N TYR A 323 -20.44 19.82 15.40
CA TYR A 323 -19.84 21.12 15.10
C TYR A 323 -20.93 22.18 15.37
N LYS A 324 -20.71 23.06 16.35
CA LYS A 324 -21.58 24.21 16.61
C LYS A 324 -21.22 25.36 15.69
#